data_AF-A0A972WTF4-F1
#
_entry.id   AF-A0A972WTF4-F1
#
_cell.length_a   1.000
_cell.length_b   1.000
_cell.length_c   1.000
_cell.angle_alpha   90.00
_cell.angle_beta   90.00
_cell.angle_gamma   90.00
#
_symmetry.space_group_name_H-M   'P 1'
#
loop_
_entity.id
_entity.type
_entity.pdbx_description
1 polymer ?
#
loop_
_entity_poly.entity_id
_entity_poly.type
_entity_poly.pdbx_seq_one_letter_code
_entity_poly.pdbx_strand_id
1 'polypeptide(L)'
;MAHPLLAQLGADSAKPDFLVHLPGRMEGNFAIIEVKSANAVTAGMRKDLSMLKRFVERVGYRDALYLIFGNADTRGLLRSLERAADGLGDLPPIAIWHHAEAGEEARLLSVFAGGPTSAPPLIRI
;
A
#
# COMPACT_ATOMS: atom_id res chain seq x y z
N MET A 1 18.99 3.44 10.38
CA MET A 1 18.28 3.21 11.66
C MET A 1 16.78 3.31 11.39
N ALA A 2 15.96 2.39 11.88
CA ALA A 2 14.51 2.51 11.80
C ALA A 2 14.03 3.64 12.75
N HIS A 3 12.94 4.33 12.41
CA HIS A 3 12.46 5.46 13.21
C HIS A 3 12.05 4.99 14.63
N PRO A 4 12.60 5.55 15.73
CA PRO A 4 12.39 5.03 17.08
C PRO A 4 10.92 4.90 17.50
N LEU A 5 10.06 5.79 17.00
CA LEU A 5 8.62 5.76 17.26
C LEU A 5 7.89 4.61 16.53
N LEU A 6 8.40 4.11 15.38
CA LEU A 6 7.80 2.96 14.70
C LEU A 6 7.99 1.67 15.51
N ALA A 7 9.08 1.56 16.27
CA ALA A 7 9.31 0.43 17.18
C ALA A 7 8.28 0.36 18.29
N GLN A 8 7.90 1.50 18.86
CA GLN A 8 6.87 1.58 19.90
C GLN A 8 5.48 1.21 19.37
N LEU A 9 5.25 1.36 18.07
CA LEU A 9 3.99 1.04 17.39
C LEU A 9 3.96 -0.36 16.75
N GLY A 10 5.00 -1.18 16.99
CA GLY A 10 5.11 -2.54 16.44
C GLY A 10 5.31 -2.57 14.91
N ALA A 11 5.92 -1.52 14.35
CA ALA A 11 6.22 -1.36 12.93
C ALA A 11 7.74 -1.20 12.65
N ASP A 12 8.62 -1.45 13.62
CA ASP A 12 10.08 -1.40 13.46
C ASP A 12 10.66 -2.32 12.39
N SER A 13 10.05 -3.50 12.26
CA SER A 13 10.47 -4.58 11.39
C SER A 13 9.90 -4.46 9.97
N ALA A 14 8.93 -3.56 9.77
CA ALA A 14 8.28 -3.32 8.50
C ALA A 14 8.80 -2.00 7.92
N LYS A 15 9.64 -2.09 6.88
CA LYS A 15 10.18 -0.94 6.17
C LYS A 15 9.48 -0.82 4.82
N PRO A 16 8.43 0.00 4.71
CA PRO A 16 7.85 0.31 3.41
C PRO A 16 8.84 1.12 2.57
N ASP A 17 8.67 1.09 1.26
CA ASP A 17 9.56 1.78 0.33
C ASP A 17 9.48 3.31 0.48
N PHE A 18 8.25 3.86 0.62
CA PHE A 18 8.06 5.29 0.86
C PHE A 18 7.08 5.58 1.98
N LEU A 19 7.40 6.65 2.72
CA LEU A 19 6.56 7.27 3.72
C LEU A 19 6.46 8.76 3.40
N VAL A 20 5.24 9.27 3.28
CA VAL A 20 4.95 10.69 3.13
C VAL A 20 4.37 11.19 4.45
N HIS A 21 5.14 12.01 5.16
CA HIS A 21 4.75 12.58 6.44
C HIS A 21 5.37 13.96 6.65
N LEU A 22 4.94 14.66 7.69
CA LEU A 22 5.64 15.84 8.18
C LEU A 22 6.98 15.46 8.83
N PRO A 23 8.12 16.03 8.40
CA PRO A 23 9.42 15.70 9.00
C PRO A 23 9.48 16.00 10.50
N GLY A 24 10.11 15.10 11.28
CA GLY A 24 10.37 15.29 12.70
C GLY A 24 9.16 15.11 13.63
N ARG A 25 7.97 14.82 13.09
CA ARG A 25 6.75 14.53 13.85
C ARG A 25 6.03 13.33 13.24
N MET A 26 5.29 12.58 14.05
CA MET A 26 4.36 11.55 13.55
C MET A 26 2.91 12.05 13.45
N GLU A 27 2.71 13.33 13.70
CA GLU A 27 1.47 14.05 13.39
C GLU A 27 1.52 14.44 11.91
N GLY A 28 0.50 14.05 11.13
CA GLY A 28 0.48 14.28 9.68
C GLY A 28 1.12 13.15 8.86
N ASN A 29 0.78 11.88 9.18
CA ASN A 29 1.14 10.72 8.37
C ASN A 29 0.22 10.64 7.14
N PHE A 30 0.68 11.14 6.00
CA PHE A 30 -0.17 11.29 4.81
C PHE A 30 -0.33 9.98 4.05
N ALA A 31 0.75 9.40 3.54
CA ALA A 31 0.68 8.21 2.71
C ALA A 31 1.81 7.23 3.00
N ILE A 32 1.48 5.95 2.94
CA ILE A 32 2.44 4.85 2.86
C ILE A 32 2.35 4.23 1.47
N ILE A 33 3.52 4.00 0.85
CA ILE A 33 3.61 3.40 -0.48
C ILE A 33 4.55 2.21 -0.41
N GLU A 34 4.03 1.04 -0.79
CA GLU A 34 4.82 -0.15 -1.07
C GLU A 34 4.94 -0.33 -2.58
N VAL A 35 6.15 -0.56 -3.08
CA VAL A 35 6.45 -0.67 -4.50
C VAL A 35 6.95 -2.07 -4.83
N LYS A 36 6.33 -2.72 -5.83
CA LYS A 36 6.81 -4.03 -6.33
C LYS A 36 6.98 -4.03 -7.83
N SER A 37 7.99 -4.76 -8.29
CA SER A 37 8.06 -5.14 -9.70
C SER A 37 6.99 -6.19 -10.02
N ALA A 38 6.41 -6.12 -11.22
CA ALA A 38 5.45 -7.10 -11.73
C ALA A 38 5.96 -8.55 -11.67
N ASN A 39 7.27 -8.75 -11.79
CA ASN A 39 7.90 -10.08 -11.76
C ASN A 39 8.03 -10.66 -10.33
N ALA A 40 8.04 -9.81 -9.30
CA ALA A 40 8.25 -10.22 -7.91
C ALA A 40 6.99 -10.12 -7.05
N VAL A 41 5.93 -9.51 -7.57
CA VAL A 41 4.77 -9.10 -6.78
C VAL A 41 4.01 -10.28 -6.16
N THR A 42 3.97 -11.45 -6.80
CA THR A 42 3.24 -12.63 -6.29
C THR A 42 3.87 -13.20 -5.02
N ALA A 43 5.17 -12.99 -4.81
CA ALA A 43 5.86 -13.40 -3.60
C ALA A 43 5.67 -12.32 -2.52
N GLY A 44 4.87 -12.61 -1.50
CA GLY A 44 4.77 -11.76 -0.31
C GLY A 44 3.60 -10.77 -0.28
N MET A 45 2.70 -10.76 -1.28
CA MET A 45 1.49 -9.88 -1.29
C MET A 45 0.78 -9.83 0.06
N ARG A 46 0.52 -10.99 0.68
CA ARG A 46 -0.17 -11.07 1.96
C ARG A 46 0.58 -10.34 3.08
N LYS A 47 1.91 -10.44 3.09
CA LYS A 47 2.76 -9.75 4.06
C LYS A 47 2.71 -8.25 3.84
N ASP A 48 2.77 -7.82 2.58
CA ASP A 48 2.70 -6.39 2.22
C ASP A 48 1.34 -5.79 2.58
N LEU A 49 0.23 -6.46 2.23
CA LEU A 49 -1.13 -6.03 2.59
C LEU A 49 -1.31 -5.95 4.11
N SER A 50 -0.79 -6.92 4.86
CA SER A 50 -0.82 -6.90 6.33
C SER A 50 0.00 -5.73 6.91
N MET A 51 1.13 -5.40 6.29
CA MET A 51 1.93 -4.23 6.65
C MET A 51 1.16 -2.94 6.37
N LEU A 52 0.62 -2.76 5.16
CA LEU A 52 -0.16 -1.57 4.79
C LEU A 52 -1.35 -1.37 5.75
N LYS A 53 -2.11 -2.44 6.04
CA LYS A 53 -3.17 -2.44 7.06
C LYS A 53 -2.65 -1.93 8.41
N ARG A 54 -1.52 -2.48 8.89
CA ARG A 54 -0.92 -2.08 10.18
C ARG A 54 -0.54 -0.60 10.21
N PHE A 55 0.02 -0.07 9.12
CA PHE A 55 0.44 1.33 9.06
C PHE A 55 -0.74 2.30 9.05
N VAL A 56 -1.84 1.94 8.38
CA VAL A 56 -3.06 2.75 8.45
C VAL A 56 -3.68 2.69 9.85
N GLU A 57 -3.91 1.48 10.37
CA GLU A 57 -4.70 1.30 11.59
C GLU A 57 -3.95 1.64 12.88
N ARG A 58 -2.65 1.35 12.95
CA ARG A 58 -1.86 1.49 14.19
C ARG A 58 -0.89 2.66 14.17
N VAL A 59 -0.39 3.00 12.98
CA VAL A 59 0.57 4.10 12.82
C VAL A 59 -0.13 5.40 12.41
N GLY A 60 -1.37 5.31 11.92
CA GLY A 60 -2.21 6.46 11.61
C GLY A 60 -1.89 7.11 10.26
N TYR A 61 -1.31 6.36 9.31
CA TYR A 61 -1.22 6.83 7.92
C TYR A 61 -2.62 6.91 7.31
N ARG A 62 -2.90 8.02 6.62
CA ARG A 62 -4.23 8.25 6.03
C ARG A 62 -4.47 7.39 4.80
N ASP A 63 -3.50 7.34 3.89
CA ASP A 63 -3.61 6.67 2.60
C ASP A 63 -2.61 5.52 2.48
N ALA A 64 -3.05 4.36 1.99
CA ALA A 64 -2.18 3.23 1.66
C ALA A 64 -2.19 2.94 0.17
N LEU A 65 -0.99 2.90 -0.44
CA LEU A 65 -0.81 2.65 -1.86
C LEU A 65 0.06 1.40 -2.05
N TYR A 66 -0.39 0.53 -2.96
CA TYR A 66 0.40 -0.57 -3.48
C TYR A 66 0.68 -0.27 -4.96
N LEU A 67 1.90 0.18 -5.26
CA LEU A 67 2.34 0.53 -6.61
C LEU A 67 3.10 -0.64 -7.25
N ILE A 68 2.69 -1.02 -8.44
CA ILE A 68 3.26 -2.16 -9.16
C ILE A 68 3.83 -1.63 -10.47
N PHE A 69 5.12 -1.90 -10.74
CA PHE A 69 5.77 -1.41 -11.94
C PHE A 69 6.24 -2.53 -12.88
N GLY A 70 6.24 -2.24 -14.18
CA GLY A 70 6.60 -3.18 -15.25
C GLY A 70 5.38 -3.86 -15.88
N ASN A 71 5.61 -4.56 -16.98
CA ASN A 71 4.57 -5.26 -17.72
C ASN A 71 3.97 -6.41 -16.88
N ALA A 72 2.64 -6.42 -16.72
CA ALA A 72 1.91 -7.36 -15.89
C ALA A 72 0.55 -7.72 -16.50
N ASP A 73 0.10 -8.96 -16.31
CA ASP A 73 -1.33 -9.29 -16.44
C ASP A 73 -2.09 -8.68 -15.25
N THR A 74 -2.59 -7.45 -15.43
CA THR A 74 -3.29 -6.69 -14.39
C THR A 74 -4.52 -7.42 -13.85
N ARG A 75 -5.21 -8.23 -14.67
CA ARG A 75 -6.36 -9.02 -14.21
C ARG A 75 -5.93 -10.18 -13.33
N GLY A 76 -4.90 -10.92 -13.74
CA GLY A 76 -4.30 -12.00 -12.93
C GLY A 76 -3.73 -11.48 -11.62
N LEU A 77 -3.12 -10.30 -11.66
CA LEU A 77 -2.58 -9.60 -10.51
C LEU A 77 -3.66 -9.25 -9.48
N LEU A 78 -4.76 -8.62 -9.92
CA LEU A 78 -5.88 -8.27 -9.04
C LEU A 78 -6.48 -9.52 -8.38
N ARG A 79 -6.70 -10.61 -9.14
CA ARG A 79 -7.17 -11.89 -8.57
C ARG A 79 -6.22 -12.47 -7.52
N SER A 80 -4.91 -12.32 -7.74
CA SER A 80 -3.89 -12.81 -6.80
C SER A 80 -3.87 -11.98 -5.52
N LEU A 81 -4.04 -10.67 -5.66
CA LEU A 81 -4.18 -9.74 -4.55
C LEU A 81 -5.46 -9.98 -3.73
N GLU A 82 -6.60 -10.23 -4.40
CA GLU A 82 -7.86 -10.62 -3.73
C GLU A 82 -7.66 -11.88 -2.88
N ARG A 83 -7.07 -12.94 -3.45
CA ARG A 83 -6.75 -14.16 -2.71
C ARG A 83 -5.77 -13.94 -1.56
N ALA A 84 -4.82 -13.02 -1.73
CA ALA A 84 -3.88 -12.68 -0.66
C ALA A 84 -4.55 -11.89 0.47
N ALA A 85 -5.57 -11.09 0.15
CA ALA A 85 -6.40 -10.38 1.09
C ALA A 85 -7.33 -11.31 1.88
N ASP A 86 -7.75 -12.43 1.29
CA ASP A 86 -8.59 -13.42 1.97
C ASP A 86 -8.01 -13.84 3.33
N GLY A 87 -8.85 -13.73 4.36
CA GLY A 87 -8.48 -14.05 5.74
C GLY A 87 -7.56 -13.02 6.43
N LEU A 88 -7.37 -11.81 5.89
CA LEU A 88 -6.78 -10.67 6.60
C LEU A 88 -7.81 -9.84 7.40
N GLY A 89 -9.09 -10.22 7.33
CA GLY A 89 -10.20 -9.43 7.85
C GLY A 89 -10.43 -8.17 7.01
N ASP A 90 -11.13 -7.20 7.58
CA ASP A 90 -11.44 -5.95 6.87
C ASP A 90 -10.16 -5.18 6.58
N LEU A 91 -9.86 -4.94 5.32
CA LEU A 91 -8.75 -4.08 4.94
C LEU A 91 -9.22 -2.62 4.91
N PRO A 92 -8.40 -1.66 5.39
CA PRO A 92 -8.63 -0.26 5.07
C PRO A 92 -8.55 -0.06 3.55
N PRO A 93 -9.02 1.09 3.03
CA PRO A 93 -8.80 1.45 1.63
C PRO A 93 -7.32 1.34 1.25
N ILE A 94 -7.01 0.42 0.32
CA ILE A 94 -5.67 0.29 -0.27
C ILE A 94 -5.78 0.51 -1.77
N ALA A 95 -5.16 1.57 -2.26
CA ALA A 95 -5.16 1.91 -3.67
C ALA A 95 -4.10 1.09 -4.42
N ILE A 96 -4.53 0.35 -5.44
CA ILE A 96 -3.66 -0.47 -6.27
C ILE A 96 -3.35 0.30 -7.55
N TRP A 97 -2.08 0.67 -7.72
CA TRP A 97 -1.58 1.44 -8.86
C TRP A 97 -0.68 0.58 -9.74
N HIS A 98 -0.75 0.79 -11.06
CA HIS A 98 0.12 0.14 -12.03
C HIS A 98 0.83 1.14 -12.92
N HIS A 99 2.14 1.02 -12.99
CA HIS A 99 3.03 1.80 -13.84
C HIS A 99 3.71 0.86 -14.83
N ALA A 100 3.16 0.77 -16.05
CA ALA A 100 3.54 -0.28 -17.00
C ALA A 100 4.97 -0.10 -17.54
N GLU A 101 5.29 1.11 -18.00
CA GLU A 101 6.53 1.42 -18.71
C GLU A 101 7.16 2.72 -18.19
N ALA A 102 8.49 2.83 -18.31
CA ALA A 102 9.20 4.03 -17.90
C ALA A 102 8.80 5.23 -18.77
N GLY A 103 8.46 6.35 -18.12
CA GLY A 103 8.03 7.57 -18.81
C GLY A 103 6.51 7.66 -19.03
N GLU A 104 5.75 6.63 -18.67
CA GLU A 104 4.29 6.69 -18.60
C GLU A 104 3.81 7.06 -17.20
N GLU A 105 2.56 7.51 -17.10
CA GLU A 105 1.92 7.75 -15.79
C GLU A 105 1.46 6.43 -15.16
N ALA A 106 1.59 6.33 -13.84
CA ALA A 106 0.93 5.27 -13.09
C ALA A 106 -0.59 5.44 -13.14
N ARG A 107 -1.33 4.33 -13.28
CA ARG A 107 -2.79 4.32 -13.34
C ARG A 107 -3.37 3.57 -12.16
N LEU A 108 -4.45 4.11 -11.60
CA LEU A 108 -5.24 3.41 -10.58
C LEU A 108 -5.96 2.23 -11.24
N LEU A 109 -5.69 1.01 -10.75
CA LEU A 109 -6.38 -0.20 -11.20
C LEU A 109 -7.62 -0.49 -10.38
N SER A 110 -7.51 -0.40 -9.05
CA SER A 110 -8.58 -0.73 -8.12
C SER A 110 -8.29 -0.12 -6.74
N VAL A 111 -9.29 -0.12 -5.88
CA VAL A 111 -9.15 0.18 -4.46
C VAL A 111 -9.80 -0.95 -3.68
N PHE A 112 -9.02 -1.66 -2.87
CA PHE A 112 -9.61 -2.60 -1.92
C PHE A 112 -10.29 -1.83 -0.82
N ALA A 113 -11.58 -2.05 -0.61
CA ALA A 113 -12.30 -1.58 0.57
C ALA A 113 -13.12 -2.73 1.12
N GLY A 114 -12.85 -3.14 2.36
CA GLY A 114 -13.67 -4.11 3.11
C GLY A 114 -14.90 -3.47 3.77
N GLY A 115 -15.53 -2.47 3.14
CA GLY A 115 -16.66 -1.71 3.70
C GLY A 115 -17.26 -0.74 2.67
N PRO A 116 -18.46 -0.16 2.94
CA PRO A 116 -19.22 0.58 1.93
C PRO A 116 -18.38 1.66 1.26
N THR A 117 -18.31 1.53 -0.06
CA THR A 117 -17.46 2.27 -0.98
C THR A 117 -17.77 3.77 -0.89
N SER A 118 -16.87 4.54 -0.28
CA SER A 118 -16.68 5.93 -0.70
C SER A 118 -15.65 5.92 -1.82
N ALA A 119 -15.92 6.67 -2.89
CA ALA A 119 -15.00 6.79 -4.02
C ALA A 119 -13.62 7.19 -3.50
N PRO A 120 -12.53 6.58 -4.02
CA PRO A 120 -11.21 6.90 -3.52
C PRO A 120 -10.90 8.37 -3.78
N PRO A 121 -10.26 9.07 -2.82
CA PRO A 121 -9.82 10.42 -3.05
C PRO A 121 -8.86 10.42 -4.25
N LEU A 122 -9.09 11.35 -5.19
CA LEU A 122 -8.11 11.68 -6.21
C LEU A 122 -6.87 12.23 -5.49
N ILE A 123 -5.83 11.41 -5.39
CA ILE A 123 -4.52 11.86 -4.93
C ILE A 123 -3.95 12.72 -6.05
N ARG A 124 -4.10 14.05 -5.92
CA ARG A 124 -3.37 15.04 -6.71
C ARG A 124 -2.05 15.25 -5.98
N ILE A 125 -0.96 14.73 -6.55
CA ILE A 125 0.40 15.04 -6.13
C ILE A 125 0.79 16.39 -6.74
#